data_AF-A0A848TQP6-F1
#
_entry.id   AF-A0A848TQP6-F1
#
_cell.length_a   1.000
_cell.length_b   1.000
_cell.length_c   1.000
_cell.angle_alpha   90.00
_cell.angle_beta   90.00
_cell.angle_gamma   90.00
#
_symmetry.space_group_name_H-M   'P 1'
#
loop_
_entity.id
_entity.type
_entity.pdbx_description
1 polymer ?
#
loop_
_entity_poly.entity_id
_entity_poly.type
_entity_poly.pdbx_seq_one_letter_code
_entity_poly.pdbx_strand_id
1 'polypeptide(L)'
;MRAMVISGGGSKGAFAGGVAQFLMQGLNYNYDLFLGTSTGSLLISHLALQKIEKIKEVYTSVNQESIFSNCPFVIQKKHGVESIGIDHWNVLKNFYRGSKTFGESKNLLKLIRNTITEEEFHTLKNGPKDIVVTVSNLSLNQVEYKSINDFTYDEFCEWIWISCNYTPFMSLVKKNGCEYADGGLGSMVP
;
A
#
# COMPACT_ATOMS: atom_id res chain seq x y z
N MET A 1 24.38 -0.02 -9.89
CA MET A 1 23.20 0.16 -9.04
C MET A 1 22.02 0.56 -9.91
N ARG A 2 20.95 -0.26 -9.96
CA ARG A 2 19.69 0.08 -10.66
C ARG A 2 18.55 0.10 -9.65
N ALA A 3 17.70 1.13 -9.72
CA ALA A 3 16.53 1.27 -8.86
C ALA A 3 15.24 1.05 -9.65
N MET A 4 14.31 0.30 -9.08
CA MET A 4 12.93 0.20 -9.54
C MET A 4 12.06 1.08 -8.65
N VAL A 5 11.50 2.14 -9.21
CA VAL A 5 10.64 3.08 -8.50
C VAL A 5 9.20 2.92 -8.99
N ILE A 6 8.27 2.62 -8.10
CA ILE A 6 6.85 2.43 -8.41
C ILE A 6 6.01 3.43 -7.63
N SER A 7 5.37 4.34 -8.36
CA SER A 7 4.49 5.37 -7.82
C SER A 7 3.17 4.81 -7.28
N GLY A 8 2.46 5.66 -6.54
CA GLY A 8 1.07 5.39 -6.15
C GLY A 8 0.10 5.47 -7.34
N GLY A 9 -1.06 4.80 -7.22
CA GLY A 9 -2.07 4.84 -8.28
C GLY A 9 -3.32 3.96 -8.09
N GLY A 10 -3.54 3.39 -6.90
CA GLY A 10 -4.68 2.50 -6.66
C GLY A 10 -4.68 1.29 -7.60
N SER A 11 -5.81 1.00 -8.25
CA SER A 11 -5.94 -0.13 -9.18
C SER A 11 -4.96 -0.09 -10.36
N LYS A 12 -4.36 1.08 -10.67
CA LYS A 12 -3.30 1.21 -11.68
C LYS A 12 -1.99 0.50 -11.27
N GLY A 13 -1.87 0.05 -10.02
CA GLY A 13 -0.75 -0.80 -9.58
C GLY A 13 -0.62 -2.09 -10.40
N ALA A 14 -1.71 -2.66 -10.90
CA ALA A 14 -1.66 -3.84 -11.76
C ALA A 14 -0.89 -3.59 -13.08
N PHE A 15 -1.03 -2.38 -13.64
CA PHE A 15 -0.26 -1.97 -14.81
C PHE A 15 1.23 -1.89 -14.50
N ALA A 16 1.60 -1.27 -13.37
CA ALA A 16 2.99 -1.20 -12.93
C ALA A 16 3.59 -2.59 -12.69
N GLY A 17 2.82 -3.53 -12.12
CA GLY A 17 3.21 -4.93 -11.98
C GLY A 17 3.52 -5.60 -13.32
N GLY A 18 2.68 -5.39 -14.34
CA GLY A 18 2.92 -5.90 -15.70
C GLY A 18 4.16 -5.31 -16.37
N VAL A 19 4.39 -4.00 -16.21
CA VAL A 19 5.62 -3.34 -16.71
C VAL A 19 6.85 -3.89 -15.99
N ALA A 20 6.80 -4.01 -14.65
CA ALA A 20 7.90 -4.57 -13.87
C ALA A 20 8.22 -6.02 -14.28
N GLN A 21 7.19 -6.84 -14.53
CA GLN A 21 7.36 -8.19 -15.06
C GLN A 21 8.09 -8.19 -16.40
N PHE A 22 7.66 -7.36 -17.36
CA PHE A 22 8.31 -7.29 -18.67
C PHE A 22 9.78 -6.86 -18.56
N LEU A 23 10.09 -5.86 -17.72
CA LEU A 23 11.46 -5.40 -17.52
C LEU A 23 12.36 -6.47 -16.87
N MET A 24 11.85 -7.19 -15.88
CA MET A 24 12.63 -8.17 -15.11
C MET A 24 12.76 -9.52 -15.83
N GLN A 25 11.68 -10.05 -16.39
CA GLN A 25 11.65 -11.38 -17.02
C GLN A 25 11.83 -11.32 -18.55
N GLY A 26 11.31 -10.28 -19.21
CA GLY A 26 11.41 -10.12 -20.66
C GLY A 26 12.76 -9.53 -21.09
N LEU A 27 13.21 -8.47 -20.41
CA LEU A 27 14.46 -7.76 -20.72
C LEU A 27 15.63 -8.12 -19.80
N ASN A 28 15.45 -9.03 -18.85
CA ASN A 28 16.47 -9.48 -17.89
C ASN A 28 17.15 -8.33 -17.13
N TYR A 29 16.41 -7.28 -16.79
CA TYR A 29 16.92 -6.21 -15.94
C TYR A 29 16.92 -6.61 -14.46
N ASN A 30 18.09 -6.48 -13.85
CA ASN A 30 18.28 -6.65 -12.42
C ASN A 30 18.28 -5.30 -11.70
N TYR A 31 17.73 -5.28 -10.50
CA TYR A 31 17.59 -4.08 -9.67
C TYR A 31 18.11 -4.37 -8.27
N ASP A 32 18.82 -3.39 -7.71
CA ASP A 32 19.46 -3.44 -6.40
C ASP A 32 18.61 -2.72 -5.34
N LEU A 33 17.79 -1.76 -5.77
CA LEU A 33 16.90 -0.97 -4.92
C LEU A 33 15.48 -1.04 -5.45
N PHE A 34 14.52 -1.32 -4.58
CA PHE A 34 13.09 -1.27 -4.88
C PHE A 34 12.43 -0.23 -3.99
N LEU A 35 11.79 0.75 -4.61
CA LEU A 35 11.21 1.88 -3.91
C LEU A 35 9.75 2.05 -4.33
N GLY A 36 8.85 2.11 -3.36
CA GLY A 36 7.41 2.08 -3.62
C GLY A 36 6.59 3.00 -2.74
N THR A 37 5.59 3.62 -3.35
CA THR A 37 4.60 4.48 -2.68
C THR A 37 3.21 3.93 -2.89
N SER A 38 2.38 3.89 -1.85
CA SER A 38 1.00 3.41 -1.94
C SER A 38 0.95 2.03 -2.57
N THR A 39 0.22 1.86 -3.66
CA THR A 39 0.19 0.60 -4.39
C THR A 39 1.56 0.09 -4.87
N GLY A 40 2.54 0.97 -5.10
CA GLY A 40 3.92 0.55 -5.32
C GLY A 40 4.53 -0.18 -4.12
N SER A 41 4.23 0.25 -2.89
CA SER A 41 4.73 -0.39 -1.66
C SER A 41 4.21 -1.83 -1.49
N LEU A 42 3.03 -2.15 -2.03
CA LEU A 42 2.47 -3.50 -2.05
C LEU A 42 3.19 -4.43 -3.04
N LEU A 43 3.82 -3.86 -4.07
CA LEU A 43 4.44 -4.62 -5.17
C LEU A 43 5.91 -4.94 -4.89
N ILE A 44 6.66 -3.97 -4.36
CA ILE A 44 8.13 -4.00 -4.33
C ILE A 44 8.71 -5.22 -3.60
N SER A 45 8.12 -5.65 -2.49
CA SER A 45 8.61 -6.82 -1.73
C SER A 45 8.49 -8.11 -2.55
N HIS A 46 7.37 -8.31 -3.22
CA HIS A 46 7.15 -9.48 -4.07
C HIS A 46 7.98 -9.42 -5.35
N LEU A 47 8.17 -8.24 -5.94
CA LEU A 47 9.04 -8.05 -7.10
C LEU A 47 10.50 -8.35 -6.75
N ALA A 48 10.98 -7.87 -5.61
CA ALA A 48 12.32 -8.16 -5.12
C ALA A 48 12.54 -9.68 -4.89
N LEU A 49 11.50 -10.41 -4.51
CA LEU A 49 11.49 -11.88 -4.39
C LEU A 49 11.21 -12.62 -5.71
N GLN A 50 10.98 -11.92 -6.82
CA GLN A 50 10.54 -12.49 -8.11
C GLN A 50 9.22 -13.30 -8.01
N LYS A 51 8.38 -13.01 -7.01
CA LYS A 51 7.09 -13.69 -6.76
C LYS A 51 5.94 -13.01 -7.54
N ILE A 52 6.08 -12.94 -8.86
CA ILE A 52 5.14 -12.22 -9.74
C ILE A 52 3.76 -12.87 -9.77
N GLU A 53 3.67 -14.21 -9.72
CA GLU A 53 2.37 -14.88 -9.71
C GLU A 53 1.58 -14.55 -8.43
N LYS A 54 2.26 -14.40 -7.29
CA LYS A 54 1.65 -13.97 -6.03
C LYS A 54 1.05 -12.57 -6.12
N ILE A 55 1.76 -11.65 -6.79
CA ILE A 55 1.26 -10.30 -7.07
C ILE A 55 -0.04 -10.39 -7.88
N LYS A 56 -0.02 -11.18 -8.96
CA LYS A 56 -1.16 -11.32 -9.86
C LYS A 56 -2.37 -11.93 -9.16
N GLU A 57 -2.18 -12.96 -8.35
CA GLU A 57 -3.24 -13.59 -7.55
C GLU A 57 -3.89 -12.56 -6.61
N VAL A 58 -3.09 -11.79 -5.87
CA VAL A 58 -3.61 -10.79 -4.93
C VAL A 58 -4.35 -9.68 -5.67
N TYR A 59 -3.76 -9.09 -6.72
CA TYR A 59 -4.38 -7.99 -7.46
C TYR A 59 -5.67 -8.38 -8.21
N THR A 60 -5.87 -9.67 -8.49
CA THR A 60 -7.07 -10.17 -9.17
C THR A 60 -8.14 -10.72 -8.22
N SER A 61 -7.81 -10.95 -6.95
CA SER A 61 -8.74 -11.50 -5.93
C SER A 61 -9.23 -10.48 -4.90
N VAL A 62 -8.52 -9.37 -4.73
CA VAL A 62 -8.84 -8.35 -3.73
C VAL A 62 -10.11 -7.58 -4.10
N ASN A 63 -10.98 -7.39 -3.11
CA ASN A 63 -12.19 -6.58 -3.22
C ASN A 63 -12.27 -5.53 -2.09
N GLN A 64 -13.37 -4.77 -2.03
CA GLN A 64 -13.55 -3.73 -1.02
C GLN A 64 -13.54 -4.27 0.41
N GLU A 65 -14.10 -5.45 0.66
CA GLU A 65 -14.09 -6.07 2.00
C GLU A 65 -12.69 -6.54 2.42
N SER A 66 -11.86 -6.94 1.45
CA SER A 66 -10.44 -7.24 1.69
C SER A 66 -9.65 -6.00 2.13
N ILE A 67 -10.07 -4.80 1.73
CA ILE A 67 -9.37 -3.54 2.01
C ILE A 67 -9.94 -2.86 3.26
N PHE A 68 -11.26 -2.64 3.28
CA PHE A 68 -11.94 -1.84 4.29
C PHE A 68 -12.51 -2.70 5.42
N SER A 69 -12.14 -2.38 6.66
CA SER A 69 -12.86 -2.87 7.85
C SER A 69 -14.12 -2.05 8.13
N ASN A 70 -14.18 -0.82 7.62
CA ASN A 70 -15.40 -0.02 7.56
C ASN A 70 -15.35 0.83 6.27
N CYS A 71 -16.15 0.46 5.27
CA CYS A 71 -16.12 1.09 3.95
C CYS A 71 -16.97 2.37 3.93
N PRO A 72 -16.42 3.53 3.53
CA PRO A 72 -17.18 4.77 3.42
C PRO A 72 -17.96 4.88 2.12
N PHE A 73 -17.82 3.90 1.22
CA PHE A 73 -18.37 3.95 -0.13
C PHE A 73 -19.58 3.03 -0.27
N VAL A 74 -20.55 3.45 -1.06
CA VAL A 74 -21.67 2.64 -1.51
C VAL A 74 -21.76 2.69 -3.04
N ILE A 75 -21.90 1.54 -3.68
CA ILE A 75 -22.08 1.47 -5.14
C ILE A 75 -23.59 1.56 -5.43
N GLN A 76 -23.99 2.56 -6.20
CA GLN A 76 -25.37 2.72 -6.67
C GLN A 76 -25.41 2.57 -8.19
N LYS A 77 -26.30 1.71 -8.68
CA LYS A 77 -26.54 1.56 -10.12
C LYS A 77 -27.70 2.46 -10.54
N LYS A 78 -27.41 3.48 -11.35
CA LYS A 78 -28.43 4.36 -11.95
C LYS A 78 -28.34 4.31 -13.46
N HIS A 79 -29.44 3.95 -14.12
CA HIS A 79 -29.54 3.88 -15.59
C HIS A 79 -28.42 3.05 -16.27
N GLY A 80 -28.02 1.94 -15.65
CA GLY A 80 -26.94 1.08 -16.16
C GLY A 80 -25.52 1.60 -15.89
N VAL A 81 -25.38 2.80 -15.33
CA VAL A 81 -24.10 3.37 -14.90
C VAL A 81 -23.90 3.13 -13.41
N GLU A 82 -22.74 2.61 -13.03
CA GLU A 82 -22.33 2.51 -11.64
C GLU A 82 -21.81 3.87 -11.16
N SER A 83 -22.38 4.35 -10.06
CA SER A 83 -21.99 5.58 -9.39
C SER A 83 -21.54 5.26 -7.98
N ILE A 84 -20.48 5.92 -7.52
CA ILE A 84 -19.94 5.77 -6.17
C ILE A 84 -20.53 6.88 -5.31
N GLY A 85 -21.24 6.50 -4.26
CA GLY A 85 -21.76 7.40 -3.22
C GLY A 85 -21.02 7.22 -1.89
N ILE A 86 -21.38 8.04 -0.91
CA ILE A 86 -20.87 7.95 0.46
C ILE A 86 -21.90 7.24 1.35
N ASP A 87 -21.45 6.21 2.06
CA ASP A 87 -22.20 5.58 3.14
C ASP A 87 -22.12 6.45 4.39
N HIS A 88 -23.09 7.35 4.53
CA HIS A 88 -23.14 8.30 5.65
C HIS A 88 -23.28 7.60 7.01
N TRP A 89 -23.88 6.42 7.06
CA TRP A 89 -24.00 5.66 8.31
C TRP A 89 -22.65 5.14 8.76
N ASN A 90 -21.87 4.55 7.85
CA ASN A 90 -20.52 4.08 8.15
C ASN A 90 -19.56 5.22 8.50
N VAL A 91 -19.69 6.36 7.82
CA VAL A 91 -18.91 7.58 8.13
C VAL A 91 -19.25 8.11 9.53
N LEU A 92 -20.53 8.25 9.86
CA LEU A 92 -20.97 8.68 11.19
C LEU A 92 -20.52 7.71 12.28
N LYS A 93 -20.63 6.40 12.03
CA LYS A 93 -20.12 5.35 12.93
C LYS A 93 -18.62 5.48 13.18
N ASN A 94 -17.83 5.85 12.17
CA ASN A 94 -16.39 6.09 12.34
C ASN A 94 -16.11 7.30 13.22
N PHE A 95 -16.77 8.43 12.98
CA PHE A 95 -16.64 9.62 13.83
C PHE A 95 -17.08 9.35 15.26
N TYR A 96 -18.18 8.63 15.46
CA TYR A 96 -18.66 8.24 16.78
C TYR A 96 -17.63 7.39 17.55
N ARG A 97 -16.85 6.56 16.85
CA ARG A 97 -15.76 5.76 17.43
C ARG A 97 -14.47 6.56 17.65
N GLY A 98 -14.48 7.86 17.40
CA GLY A 98 -13.32 8.75 17.55
C GLY A 98 -12.33 8.70 16.38
N SER A 99 -12.66 8.03 15.27
CA SER A 99 -11.85 8.11 14.06
C SER A 99 -11.96 9.51 13.45
N LYS A 100 -10.87 10.01 12.85
CA LYS A 100 -10.86 11.27 12.08
C LYS A 100 -11.17 11.09 10.60
N THR A 101 -11.41 9.85 10.17
CA THR A 101 -11.54 9.48 8.75
C THR A 101 -12.91 8.88 8.45
N PHE A 102 -13.30 8.96 7.18
CA PHE A 102 -14.56 8.44 6.66
C PHE A 102 -14.57 6.91 6.68
N GLY A 103 -13.45 6.26 6.39
CA GLY A 103 -13.30 4.80 6.37
C GLY A 103 -12.16 4.28 7.24
N GLU A 104 -12.15 2.96 7.45
CA GLU A 104 -11.06 2.23 8.09
C GLU A 104 -10.58 1.08 7.19
N SER A 105 -9.27 0.88 7.08
CA SER A 105 -8.62 -0.06 6.16
C SER A 105 -7.86 -1.18 6.88
N LYS A 106 -8.29 -1.58 8.10
CA LYS A 106 -7.57 -2.58 8.90
C LYS A 106 -7.53 -3.97 8.25
N ASN A 107 -8.46 -4.26 7.32
CA ASN A 107 -8.42 -5.51 6.55
C ASN A 107 -7.25 -5.53 5.57
N LEU A 108 -6.86 -4.39 5.00
CA LEU A 108 -5.66 -4.29 4.16
C LEU A 108 -4.38 -4.65 4.95
N LEU A 109 -4.24 -4.20 6.20
CA LEU A 109 -3.10 -4.59 7.03
C LEU A 109 -3.03 -6.11 7.25
N LYS A 110 -4.18 -6.75 7.48
CA LYS A 110 -4.25 -8.22 7.59
C LYS A 110 -3.87 -8.89 6.28
N LEU A 111 -4.35 -8.37 5.15
CA LEU A 111 -4.01 -8.88 3.83
C LEU A 111 -2.50 -8.79 3.56
N ILE A 112 -1.87 -7.66 3.88
CA ILE A 112 -0.42 -7.47 3.74
C ILE A 112 0.33 -8.52 4.57
N ARG A 113 -0.05 -8.71 5.84
CA ARG A 113 0.56 -9.72 6.71
C ARG A 113 0.34 -11.17 6.26
N ASN A 114 -0.76 -11.45 5.57
CA ASN A 114 -1.02 -12.77 5.01
C ASN A 114 -0.25 -12.99 3.69
N THR A 115 0.09 -11.90 3.00
CA THR A 115 0.71 -11.96 1.69
C THR A 115 2.23 -11.87 1.78
N ILE A 116 2.82 -11.12 2.71
CA ILE A 116 4.28 -11.14 2.95
C ILE A 116 4.52 -12.03 4.16
N THR A 117 5.15 -13.19 3.98
CA THR A 117 5.46 -14.05 5.13
C THR A 117 6.66 -13.51 5.92
N GLU A 118 6.77 -13.87 7.19
CA GLU A 118 7.91 -13.49 8.02
C GLU A 118 9.24 -14.04 7.44
N GLU A 119 9.23 -15.25 6.88
CA GLU A 119 10.36 -15.83 6.15
C GLU A 119 10.74 -15.01 4.90
N GLU A 120 9.75 -14.58 4.12
CA GLU A 120 9.95 -13.70 2.95
C GLU A 120 10.57 -12.37 3.38
N PHE A 121 10.07 -11.78 4.47
CA PHE A 121 10.63 -10.56 5.05
C PHE A 121 12.09 -10.74 5.48
N HIS A 122 12.43 -11.81 6.21
CA HIS A 122 13.80 -12.06 6.63
C HIS A 122 14.73 -12.36 5.45
N THR A 123 14.24 -13.05 4.43
CA THR A 123 14.99 -13.28 3.18
C THR A 123 15.34 -11.96 2.50
N LEU A 124 14.38 -11.03 2.46
CA LEU A 124 14.58 -9.71 1.88
C LEU A 124 15.55 -8.86 2.72
N LYS A 125 15.35 -8.82 4.03
CA LYS A 125 16.16 -8.03 4.98
C LYS A 125 17.62 -8.49 5.04
N ASN A 126 17.87 -9.79 4.93
CA ASN A 126 19.23 -10.35 4.92
C ASN A 126 19.81 -10.45 3.50
N GLY A 127 19.03 -10.07 2.49
CA GLY A 127 19.43 -10.13 1.09
C GLY A 127 20.24 -8.91 0.65
N PRO A 128 20.78 -8.93 -0.58
CA PRO A 128 21.55 -7.80 -1.13
C PRO A 128 20.67 -6.67 -1.67
N LYS A 129 19.35 -6.83 -1.71
CA LYS A 129 18.40 -5.86 -2.28
C LYS A 129 17.87 -4.96 -1.20
N ASP A 130 17.87 -3.66 -1.43
CA ASP A 130 17.24 -2.70 -0.52
C ASP A 130 15.79 -2.45 -0.93
N ILE A 131 14.90 -2.35 0.06
CA ILE A 131 13.47 -2.16 -0.14
C ILE A 131 13.02 -1.00 0.74
N VAL A 132 12.46 0.00 0.09
CA VAL A 132 12.08 1.26 0.73
C VAL A 132 10.63 1.59 0.41
N VAL A 133 9.85 1.86 1.45
CA VAL A 133 8.47 2.37 1.30
C VAL A 133 8.43 3.83 1.71
N THR A 134 7.60 4.63 1.05
CA THR A 134 7.43 6.04 1.40
C THR A 134 6.08 6.31 2.04
N VAL A 135 6.08 7.15 3.06
CA VAL A 135 4.86 7.59 3.76
C VAL A 135 4.86 9.11 3.89
N SER A 136 3.68 9.72 3.93
CA SER A 136 3.57 11.16 4.19
C SER A 136 3.42 11.37 5.69
N ASN A 137 4.38 12.05 6.32
CA ASN A 137 4.24 12.55 7.68
C ASN A 137 3.51 13.90 7.63
N LEU A 138 2.24 13.89 8.00
CA LEU A 138 1.38 15.08 7.98
C LEU A 138 1.74 16.07 9.08
N SER A 139 2.28 15.59 10.20
CA SER A 139 2.69 16.45 11.33
C SER A 139 3.94 17.26 11.02
N LEU A 140 4.87 16.69 10.24
CA LEU A 140 6.10 17.34 9.81
C LEU A 140 6.03 17.90 8.38
N ASN A 141 4.91 17.66 7.68
CA ASN A 141 4.69 18.04 6.30
C ASN A 141 5.82 17.59 5.35
N GLN A 142 6.25 16.33 5.46
CA GLN A 142 7.34 15.76 4.67
C GLN A 142 7.07 14.31 4.28
N VAL A 143 7.74 13.85 3.22
CA VAL A 143 7.79 12.42 2.87
C VAL A 143 8.91 11.76 3.65
N GLU A 144 8.63 10.61 4.23
CA GLU A 144 9.61 9.79 4.95
C GLU A 144 9.81 8.45 4.23
N TYR A 145 11.07 8.03 4.18
CA TYR A 145 11.50 6.77 3.59
C TYR A 145 11.72 5.75 4.71
N LYS A 146 11.13 4.56 4.56
CA LYS A 146 11.18 3.49 5.54
C LYS A 146 11.82 2.27 4.88
N SER A 147 13.10 2.02 5.18
CA SER A 147 13.81 0.84 4.68
C SER A 147 13.41 -0.41 5.47
N ILE A 148 13.32 -1.55 4.79
CA ILE A 148 13.11 -2.86 5.40
C ILE A 148 14.17 -3.18 6.47
N ASN A 149 15.36 -2.60 6.36
CA ASN A 149 16.48 -2.84 7.27
C ASN A 149 16.24 -2.24 8.67
N ASP A 150 15.46 -1.16 8.76
CA ASP A 150 15.28 -0.37 9.99
C ASP A 150 14.16 -0.89 10.90
N PHE A 151 13.34 -1.83 10.41
CA PHE A 151 12.09 -2.22 11.09
C PHE A 151 11.99 -3.73 11.32
N THR A 152 11.14 -4.13 12.27
CA THR A 152 10.68 -5.51 12.40
C THR A 152 9.66 -5.86 11.31
N TYR A 153 9.35 -7.16 11.16
CA TYR A 153 8.33 -7.63 10.23
C TYR A 153 6.99 -6.89 10.42
N ASP A 154 6.49 -6.84 11.65
CA ASP A 154 5.22 -6.19 11.97
C ASP A 154 5.23 -4.69 11.67
N GLU A 155 6.30 -4.00 12.03
CA GLU A 155 6.44 -2.57 11.77
C GLU A 155 6.55 -2.27 10.28
N PHE A 156 7.26 -3.10 9.51
CA PHE A 156 7.40 -2.91 8.08
C PHE A 156 6.09 -3.16 7.33
N CYS A 157 5.34 -4.21 7.69
CA CYS A 157 3.98 -4.43 7.20
C CYS A 157 3.05 -3.25 7.54
N GLU A 158 3.19 -2.68 8.74
CA GLU A 158 2.45 -1.48 9.13
C GLU A 158 2.86 -0.26 8.28
N TRP A 159 4.14 -0.07 7.98
CA TRP A 159 4.59 1.02 7.10
C TRP A 159 4.09 0.88 5.66
N ILE A 160 4.05 -0.34 5.12
CA ILE A 160 3.40 -0.63 3.83
C ILE A 160 1.92 -0.23 3.89
N TRP A 161 1.21 -0.63 4.96
CA TRP A 161 -0.20 -0.30 5.14
C TRP A 161 -0.43 1.22 5.25
N ILE A 162 0.39 1.93 6.03
CA ILE A 162 0.35 3.40 6.16
C ILE A 162 0.54 4.04 4.78
N SER A 163 1.50 3.55 3.99
CA SER A 163 1.78 4.04 2.64
C SER A 163 0.57 3.96 1.71
N CYS A 164 -0.38 3.06 1.97
CA CYS A 164 -1.57 2.83 1.15
C CYS A 164 -2.85 3.53 1.65
N ASN A 165 -2.77 4.33 2.72
CA ASN A 165 -3.94 4.90 3.36
C ASN A 165 -4.35 6.25 2.76
N TYR A 166 -5.24 6.20 1.76
CA TYR A 166 -5.78 7.39 1.11
C TYR A 166 -6.75 8.17 2.02
N THR A 167 -6.23 9.06 2.84
CA THR A 167 -7.00 9.91 3.75
C THR A 167 -7.76 11.02 3.01
N PRO A 168 -9.00 11.37 3.42
CA PRO A 168 -9.71 10.90 4.61
C PRO A 168 -10.56 9.64 4.39
N PHE A 169 -10.45 8.95 3.24
CA PHE A 169 -11.32 7.80 2.92
C PHE A 169 -10.87 6.48 3.55
N MET A 170 -9.58 6.36 3.90
CA MET A 170 -9.00 5.22 4.61
C MET A 170 -8.53 5.63 6.01
N SER A 171 -7.83 4.77 6.73
CA SER A 171 -7.35 5.04 8.08
C SER A 171 -6.29 6.14 8.15
N LEU A 172 -6.40 7.06 9.11
CA LEU A 172 -5.31 7.96 9.50
C LEU A 172 -4.54 7.33 10.67
N VAL A 173 -3.23 7.19 10.54
CA VAL A 173 -2.42 6.45 11.53
C VAL A 173 -1.63 7.43 12.39
N LYS A 174 -1.69 7.24 13.71
CA LYS A 174 -0.85 7.96 14.67
C LYS A 174 0.26 7.04 15.15
N LYS A 175 1.51 7.41 14.91
CA LYS A 175 2.69 6.65 15.33
C LYS A 175 3.77 7.62 15.82
N ASN A 176 4.39 7.34 16.96
CA ASN A 176 5.45 8.17 17.54
C ASN A 176 5.09 9.66 17.65
N GLY A 177 3.83 9.96 18.01
CA GLY A 177 3.33 11.34 18.13
C GLY A 177 3.05 12.06 16.83
N CYS A 178 3.31 11.46 15.66
CA CYS A 178 3.02 12.02 14.34
C CYS A 178 1.81 11.35 13.69
N GLU A 179 1.13 12.09 12.82
CA GLU A 179 0.06 11.60 11.95
C GLU A 179 0.64 11.26 10.57
N TYR A 180 0.34 10.05 10.08
CA TYR A 180 0.82 9.54 8.81
C TYR A 180 -0.34 9.15 7.88
N ALA A 181 -0.11 9.33 6.58
CA ALA A 181 -1.01 8.96 5.50
C ALA A 181 -0.24 8.41 4.29
N ASP A 182 -0.98 8.12 3.22
CA ASP A 182 -0.45 7.66 1.94
C ASP A 182 0.72 8.55 1.47
N GLY A 183 1.83 7.92 1.07
CA GLY A 183 3.03 8.64 0.60
C GLY A 183 2.78 9.49 -0.64
N GLY A 184 1.78 9.12 -1.45
CA GLY A 184 1.34 9.85 -2.64
C GLY A 184 0.68 11.18 -2.34
N LEU A 185 0.30 11.45 -1.08
CA LEU A 185 -0.29 12.72 -0.66
C LEU A 185 0.74 13.86 -0.61
N GLY A 186 2.00 13.56 -0.30
CA GLY A 186 3.12 14.51 -0.37
C GLY A 186 3.74 14.59 -1.77
N SER A 187 4.06 13.44 -2.37
CA SER A 187 4.55 13.34 -3.75
C SER A 187 4.13 12.01 -4.37
N MET A 188 3.55 12.02 -5.57
CA MET A 188 3.11 10.78 -6.25
C MET A 188 4.27 9.88 -6.67
N VAL A 189 5.42 10.48 -7.01
CA VAL A 189 6.66 9.75 -7.27
C VAL A 189 7.56 9.98 -6.05
N PRO A 190 8.00 8.92 -5.38
CA PRO A 190 8.89 9.03 -4.24
C PRO A 190 10.33 9.41 -4.60
#